data_AF-A0A831W2V9-F1
#
_entry.id   AF-A0A831W2V9-F1
#
_cell.length_a   1.000
_cell.length_b   1.000
_cell.length_c   1.000
_cell.angle_alpha   90.00
_cell.angle_beta   90.00
_cell.angle_gamma   90.00
#
_symmetry.space_group_name_H-M   'P 1'
#
loop_
_entity.id
_entity.type
_entity.pdbx_description
1 polymer ?
#
loop_
_entity_poly.entity_id
_entity_poly.type
_entity_poly.pdbx_seq_one_letter_code
_entity_poly.pdbx_strand_id
1 'polypeptide(L)'
;MKVAVRTLCEFAAREGDLDFRYTPAPSAEEGIAGHQAIQGKRGYGYKSEYSLTGECMGLEIYGRADVYNPHAGLLEEIKTHRGDLSRIRPHQRALHLAQLRAYGALLCRQEKRKSLK
;
A
#
# COMPACT_ATOMS: atom_id res chain seq x y z
N MET A 1 -21.56 -4.12 1.84
CA MET A 1 -20.46 -5.11 1.93
C MET A 1 -19.16 -4.34 2.13
N LYS A 2 -18.27 -4.81 3.01
CA LYS A 2 -17.01 -4.13 3.34
C LYS A 2 -15.81 -4.91 2.80
N VAL A 3 -14.90 -4.24 2.11
CA VAL A 3 -13.79 -4.87 1.37
C VAL A 3 -12.47 -4.15 1.67
N ALA A 4 -11.44 -4.91 2.05
CA ALA A 4 -10.11 -4.33 2.26
C ALA A 4 -9.48 -3.95 0.92
N VAL A 5 -8.75 -2.83 0.85
CA VAL A 5 -8.02 -2.41 -0.36
C VAL A 5 -7.12 -3.52 -0.89
N ARG A 6 -6.40 -4.20 0.01
CA ARG A 6 -5.55 -5.34 -0.36
C ARG A 6 -6.34 -6.42 -1.11
N THR A 7 -7.47 -6.85 -0.55
CA THR A 7 -8.34 -7.88 -1.16
C THR A 7 -8.88 -7.42 -2.51
N LEU A 8 -9.29 -6.15 -2.63
CA LEU A 8 -9.74 -5.59 -3.89
C LEU A 8 -8.63 -5.61 -4.96
N CYS A 9 -7.43 -5.18 -4.61
CA CYS A 9 -6.30 -5.16 -5.53
C CYS A 9 -5.85 -6.58 -5.93
N GLU A 10 -5.82 -7.52 -4.98
CA GLU A 10 -5.50 -8.93 -5.25
C GLU A 10 -6.52 -9.60 -6.16
N PHE A 11 -7.78 -9.14 -6.15
CA PHE A 11 -8.82 -9.63 -7.06
C PHE A 11 -8.75 -8.94 -8.43
N ALA A 12 -8.71 -7.62 -8.45
CA ALA A 12 -8.94 -6.83 -9.67
C ALA A 12 -7.66 -6.48 -10.45
N ALA A 13 -6.49 -6.48 -9.80
CA ALA A 13 -5.20 -6.08 -10.40
C ALA A 13 -4.18 -7.23 -10.44
N ARG A 14 -4.63 -8.46 -10.20
CA ARG A 14 -3.77 -9.64 -10.30
C ARG A 14 -3.59 -10.02 -11.76
N GLU A 15 -2.34 -10.00 -12.18
CA GLU A 15 -1.90 -10.32 -13.53
C GLU A 15 -0.74 -11.33 -13.48
N GLY A 16 -0.47 -12.01 -14.60
CA GLY A 16 0.69 -12.90 -14.75
C GLY A 16 0.39 -14.39 -14.54
N ASP A 17 1.48 -15.16 -14.42
CA ASP A 17 1.50 -16.63 -14.42
C ASP A 17 1.15 -17.22 -13.04
N LEU A 18 0.56 -18.42 -13.03
CA LEU A 18 0.26 -19.25 -11.84
C LEU A 18 1.53 -19.84 -11.20
N ASP A 19 2.72 -19.33 -11.53
CA ASP A 19 3.99 -19.85 -11.06
C ASP A 19 4.22 -19.50 -9.58
N PHE A 20 3.97 -20.49 -8.72
CA PHE A 20 4.13 -20.42 -7.26
C PHE A 20 5.57 -20.60 -6.78
N ARG A 21 6.58 -20.58 -7.66
CA ARG A 21 7.98 -20.75 -7.24
C ARG A 21 8.37 -19.74 -6.15
N TYR A 22 8.73 -20.31 -5.00
CA TYR A 22 9.02 -19.59 -3.76
C TYR A 22 10.20 -18.63 -3.97
N THR A 23 9.90 -17.34 -4.08
CA THR A 23 10.91 -16.30 -3.97
C THR A 23 11.14 -16.07 -2.48
N PRO A 24 12.39 -16.02 -1.97
CA PRO A 24 12.63 -15.74 -0.57
C PRO A 24 11.88 -14.48 -0.14
N ALA A 25 10.91 -14.64 0.75
CA ALA A 25 10.17 -13.54 1.35
C ALA A 25 10.79 -13.22 2.71
N PRO A 26 10.75 -11.96 3.17
CA PRO A 26 11.05 -11.66 4.56
C PRO A 26 10.06 -12.38 5.47
N SER A 27 10.47 -12.68 6.70
CA SER A 27 9.54 -13.09 7.74
C SER A 27 8.56 -11.94 8.04
N ALA A 28 7.42 -12.25 8.67
CA ALA A 28 6.49 -11.23 9.11
C ALA A 28 7.16 -10.22 10.07
N GLU A 29 8.04 -10.70 10.94
CA GLU A 29 8.80 -9.89 11.90
C GLU A 29 9.80 -8.96 11.19
N GLU A 30 10.55 -9.47 10.20
CA GLU A 30 11.44 -8.66 9.37
C GLU A 30 10.66 -7.58 8.59
N GLY A 31 9.46 -7.95 8.10
CA GLY A 31 8.53 -7.01 7.48
C GLY A 31 8.14 -5.87 8.42
N ILE A 32 7.64 -6.21 9.61
CA ILE A 32 7.22 -5.24 10.63
C ILE A 32 8.39 -4.35 11.06
N ALA A 33 9.55 -4.93 11.35
CA ALA A 33 10.75 -4.19 11.74
C ALA A 33 11.19 -3.21 10.63
N GLY A 34 11.11 -3.63 9.36
CA GLY A 34 11.38 -2.77 8.22
C GLY A 34 10.43 -1.57 8.12
N HIS A 35 9.11 -1.81 8.28
CA HIS A 35 8.11 -0.73 8.28
C HIS A 35 8.34 0.24 9.44
N GLN A 36 8.52 -0.28 10.65
CA GLN A 36 8.78 0.54 11.85
C GLN A 36 10.05 1.37 11.72
N ALA A 37 11.13 0.80 11.13
CA ALA A 37 12.38 1.52 10.93
C ALA A 37 12.25 2.68 9.93
N ILE A 38 11.45 2.52 8.87
CA ILE A 38 11.20 3.61 7.91
C ILE A 38 10.23 4.64 8.49
N GLN A 39 9.15 4.20 9.13
CA GLN A 39 8.19 5.08 9.81
C GLN A 39 8.87 5.92 10.89
N GLY A 40 9.74 5.33 11.72
CA GLY A 40 10.48 6.04 12.76
C GLY A 40 11.47 7.09 12.24
N LYS A 41 11.89 6.98 10.96
CA LYS A 41 12.70 8.01 10.29
C LYS A 41 11.88 9.18 9.75
N ARG A 42 10.55 9.05 9.69
CA ARG A 42 9.67 10.14 9.24
C ARG A 42 9.49 11.14 10.38
N GLY A 43 9.80 12.40 10.09
CA GLY A 43 9.80 13.48 11.08
C GLY A 43 8.42 14.07 11.36
N TYR A 44 8.42 15.26 11.94
CA TYR A 44 7.20 15.99 12.28
C TYR A 44 6.25 16.13 11.08
N GLY A 45 4.95 15.95 11.33
CA GLY A 45 3.89 16.08 10.34
C GLY A 45 3.55 14.79 9.57
N TYR A 46 4.40 13.76 9.62
CA TYR A 46 4.05 12.46 9.06
C TYR A 46 3.12 11.68 10.01
N LYS A 47 2.14 10.97 9.44
CA LYS A 47 1.20 10.09 10.14
C LYS A 47 1.46 8.66 9.69
N SER A 48 1.94 7.81 10.60
CA SER A 48 2.10 6.38 10.34
C SER A 48 0.76 5.64 10.47
N GLU A 49 0.62 4.52 9.78
CA GLU A 49 -0.55 3.63 9.88
C GLU A 49 -1.88 4.40 9.69
N TYR A 50 -1.93 5.26 8.68
CA TYR A 50 -3.04 6.20 8.47
C TYR A 50 -4.25 5.47 7.89
N SER A 51 -5.38 5.53 8.61
CA SER A 51 -6.62 4.85 8.22
C SER A 51 -7.34 5.57 7.08
N LEU A 52 -7.78 4.77 6.11
CA LEU A 52 -8.45 5.23 4.90
C LEU A 52 -9.75 4.46 4.71
N THR A 53 -10.83 5.18 4.46
CA THR A 53 -12.12 4.60 4.10
C THR A 53 -12.78 5.37 2.97
N GLY A 54 -13.69 4.71 2.27
CA GLY A 54 -14.51 5.35 1.25
C GLY A 54 -15.48 4.37 0.61
N GLU A 55 -16.40 4.90 -0.18
CA GLU A 55 -17.36 4.09 -0.92
C GLU A 55 -17.01 4.08 -2.41
N CYS A 56 -17.16 2.90 -3.03
CA CYS A 56 -17.06 2.75 -4.49
C CYS A 56 -18.09 1.72 -4.95
N MET A 57 -19.01 2.13 -5.83
CA MET A 57 -20.02 1.24 -6.42
C MET A 57 -20.80 0.41 -5.37
N GLY A 58 -21.19 1.02 -4.25
CA GLY A 58 -21.92 0.35 -3.16
C GLY A 58 -21.05 -0.54 -2.26
N LEU A 59 -19.73 -0.56 -2.47
CA LEU A 59 -18.77 -1.23 -1.60
C LEU A 59 -18.13 -0.23 -0.65
N GLU A 60 -18.13 -0.56 0.64
CA GLU A 60 -17.33 0.15 1.62
C GLU A 60 -15.89 -0.38 1.55
N ILE A 61 -14.99 0.44 1.02
CA ILE A 61 -13.58 0.11 0.88
C ILE A 61 -12.82 0.70 2.06
N TYR A 62 -11.95 -0.09 2.67
CA TYR A 62 -11.12 0.36 3.78
C TYR A 62 -9.69 -0.16 3.68
N GLY A 63 -8.78 0.54 4.33
CA GLY A 63 -7.44 0.03 4.57
C GLY A 63 -6.59 1.05 5.32
N ARG A 64 -5.29 0.82 5.30
CA ARG A 64 -4.34 1.59 6.09
C ARG A 64 -3.09 1.79 5.27
N ALA A 65 -2.76 3.04 5.01
CA ALA A 65 -1.51 3.40 4.37
C ALA A 65 -0.40 3.44 5.41
N ASP A 66 0.82 3.06 5.00
CA ASP A 66 1.95 2.99 5.92
C ASP A 66 2.31 4.38 6.45
N VAL A 67 2.32 5.40 5.57
CA VAL A 67 2.62 6.78 5.94
C VAL A 67 1.83 7.79 5.11
N TYR A 68 1.33 8.85 5.75
CA TYR A 68 0.74 10.02 5.10
C TYR A 68 1.33 11.33 5.65
N ASN A 69 1.77 12.22 4.75
CA ASN A 69 2.12 13.60 5.08
C ASN A 69 1.07 14.56 4.53
N PRO A 70 0.19 15.15 5.37
CA PRO A 70 -0.83 16.09 4.94
C PRO A 70 -0.24 17.43 4.46
N HIS A 71 0.91 17.86 4.96
CA HIS A 71 1.54 19.11 4.54
C HIS A 71 2.11 19.01 3.12
N ALA A 72 2.75 17.87 2.82
CA ALA A 72 3.29 17.60 1.49
C ALA A 72 2.25 17.00 0.50
N GLY A 73 1.11 16.53 1.00
CA GLY A 73 0.15 15.79 0.19
C GLY A 73 0.73 14.48 -0.37
N LEU A 74 1.54 13.79 0.44
CA LEU A 74 2.33 12.63 0.04
C LEU A 74 1.89 11.39 0.81
N LEU A 75 1.68 10.29 0.08
CA LEU A 75 1.30 9.00 0.63
C LEU A 75 2.40 7.98 0.31
N GLU A 76 2.75 7.13 1.29
CA GLU A 76 3.75 6.09 1.12
C GLU A 76 3.15 4.70 1.43
N GLU A 77 3.55 3.72 0.62
CA GLU A 77 3.33 2.30 0.83
C GLU A 77 4.69 1.61 0.81
N ILE A 78 5.08 1.01 1.94
CA ILE A 78 6.37 0.40 2.19
C ILE A 78 6.26 -1.10 1.88
N LYS A 79 7.32 -1.67 1.29
CA LYS A 79 7.43 -3.10 1.03
C LYS A 79 8.83 -3.59 1.37
N THR A 80 8.91 -4.58 2.24
CA THR A 80 10.16 -5.28 2.57
C THR A 80 10.36 -6.43 1.58
N HIS A 81 11.57 -6.58 1.04
CA HIS A 81 11.95 -7.67 0.14
C HIS A 81 13.28 -8.28 0.58
N ARG A 82 13.45 -9.58 0.35
CA ARG A 82 14.69 -10.30 0.68
C ARG A 82 15.45 -10.66 -0.60
N GLY A 83 16.70 -10.21 -0.69
CA GLY A 83 17.55 -10.40 -1.85
C GLY A 83 17.48 -9.23 -2.82
N ASP A 84 17.93 -9.46 -4.05
CA ASP A 84 18.03 -8.43 -5.08
C ASP A 84 16.63 -7.96 -5.54
N LEU A 85 16.40 -6.63 -5.48
CA LEU A 85 15.17 -5.98 -5.95
C LEU A 85 14.87 -6.28 -7.41
N SER A 86 15.85 -6.61 -8.26
CA SER A 86 15.64 -7.04 -9.64
C SER A 86 14.74 -8.27 -9.75
N ARG A 87 14.67 -9.09 -8.68
CA ARG A 87 13.87 -10.32 -8.61
C ARG A 87 12.39 -10.09 -8.32
N ILE A 88 11.99 -8.86 -7.96
CA ILE A 88 10.56 -8.55 -7.76
C ILE A 88 9.87 -8.61 -9.13
N ARG A 89 8.97 -9.59 -9.27
CA ARG A 89 8.27 -9.87 -10.53
C ARG A 89 7.40 -8.67 -10.96
N PRO A 90 7.24 -8.41 -12.27
CA PRO A 90 6.45 -7.28 -12.76
C PRO A 90 5.02 -7.22 -12.19
N HIS A 91 4.33 -8.37 -12.10
CA HIS A 91 2.97 -8.41 -11.55
C HIS A 91 2.91 -8.06 -10.05
N GLN A 92 3.93 -8.40 -9.25
CA GLN A 92 3.98 -8.00 -7.84
C GLN A 92 4.13 -6.49 -7.73
N ARG A 93 4.95 -5.87 -8.59
CA ARG A 93 5.08 -4.41 -8.66
C ARG A 93 3.77 -3.75 -9.09
N ALA A 94 3.08 -4.33 -10.07
CA ALA A 94 1.78 -3.86 -10.52
C ALA A 94 0.75 -3.90 -9.38
N LEU A 95 0.72 -4.99 -8.61
CA LEU A 95 -0.16 -5.14 -7.45
C LEU A 95 0.16 -4.10 -6.36
N HIS A 96 1.44 -3.89 -6.03
CA HIS A 96 1.85 -2.85 -5.08
C HIS A 96 1.46 -1.45 -5.55
N LEU A 97 1.60 -1.17 -6.85
CA LEU A 97 1.20 0.10 -7.44
C LEU A 97 -0.33 0.28 -7.41
N ALA A 98 -1.10 -0.77 -7.69
CA ALA A 98 -2.55 -0.75 -7.58
C ALA A 98 -3.00 -0.44 -6.15
N GLN A 99 -2.35 -1.03 -5.14
CA GLN A 99 -2.63 -0.75 -3.74
C GLN A 99 -2.37 0.72 -3.39
N LEU A 100 -1.20 1.26 -3.77
CA LEU A 100 -0.85 2.67 -3.52
C LEU A 100 -1.84 3.62 -4.22
N ARG A 101 -2.23 3.33 -5.48
CA ARG A 101 -3.22 4.13 -6.23
C ARG A 101 -4.59 4.10 -5.58
N ALA A 102 -5.05 2.94 -5.12
CA ALA A 102 -6.32 2.80 -4.43
C ALA A 102 -6.33 3.60 -3.13
N TYR A 103 -5.27 3.51 -2.32
CA TYR A 103 -5.12 4.35 -1.14
C TYR A 103 -5.08 5.84 -1.46
N GLY A 104 -4.37 6.24 -2.53
CA GLY A 104 -4.36 7.63 -2.97
C GLY A 104 -5.75 8.15 -3.35
N ALA A 105 -6.55 7.34 -4.05
CA ALA A 105 -7.93 7.70 -4.38
C ALA A 105 -8.84 7.83 -3.15
N LEU A 106 -8.71 6.92 -2.18
CA LEU A 106 -9.42 7.00 -0.90
C LEU A 106 -9.01 8.25 -0.12
N LEU A 107 -7.71 8.53 -0.03
CA LEU A 107 -7.18 9.71 0.65
C LEU A 107 -7.71 10.99 0.02
N CYS A 108 -7.70 11.10 -1.31
CA CYS A 108 -8.27 12.25 -2.00
C CYS A 108 -9.74 12.48 -1.66
N ARG A 109 -10.54 11.42 -1.62
CA ARG A 109 -11.96 11.50 -1.25
C ARG A 109 -12.14 11.91 0.22
N GLN A 110 -11.44 11.23 1.13
CA GLN A 110 -11.54 11.45 2.57
C GLN A 110 -11.11 12.87 2.97
N GLU A 111 -9.99 13.34 2.43
CA GLU A 111 -9.41 14.64 2.76
C GLU A 111 -9.85 15.76 1.81
N LYS A 112 -10.81 15.50 0.91
CA LYS A 112 -11.33 16.43 -0.10
C LYS A 112 -10.23 17.08 -0.95
N ARG A 113 -9.24 16.29 -1.36
CA ARG A 113 -8.13 16.73 -2.23
C ARG A 113 -8.40 16.40 -3.69
N LYS A 114 -7.91 17.26 -4.58
CA LYS A 114 -7.96 17.02 -6.03
C LYS A 114 -6.89 16.03 -6.49
N SER A 115 -5.72 16.06 -5.88
CA SER A 115 -4.59 15.18 -6.21
C SER A 115 -3.62 15.05 -5.04
N LEU A 116 -2.72 14.08 -5.16
CA LEU A 116 -1.54 13.89 -4.32
C LEU A 116 -0.29 14.12 -5.17
N LYS A 117 0.84 14.31 -4.49
CA LYS A 117 2.15 14.42 -5.14
C LYS A 117 2.70 13.06 -5.55
#